data_AF-A0A9X3X9W7-F1
#
_entry.id   AF-A0A9X3X9W7-F1
#
_cell.length_a   1.000
_cell.length_b   1.000
_cell.length_c   1.000
_cell.angle_alpha   90.00
_cell.angle_beta   90.00
_cell.angle_gamma   90.00
#
_symmetry.space_group_name_H-M   'P 1'
#
loop_
_entity.id
_entity.type
_entity.pdbx_description
1 polymer ?
#
loop_
_entity_poly.entity_id
_entity_poly.type
_entity_poly.pdbx_seq_one_letter_code
_entity_poly.pdbx_strand_id
1 'polypeptide(L)'
;MLVRTCLLVVPLLALGGCSGPPPSFKEAENLEAQANFEDAAQTFELVCAEGPTSPECQQSSARAAGALVTAATKAVEKNEFGKAERLLVRALALADEPTAKDIEARLGKEDLTEGIRFEQAAADTDKARAFEAMNALAAGSTPVAALAKAWIEKERPGLLVAQVKAACGPEHQGSCAETFEKLSALPQQPAGFDEAKAAHDAEQKRTEKARAELDRFIAVFAQRGKKELAVNLCLAEKASEIEAEFQRIRACEEDIYADGKSAYERFDARQTEDSLFRRRLATLGDPVVIAKYEARQKGALATGEDPKKSAGGAK
;
A
#
# COMPACT_ATOMS: atom_id res chain seq x y z
N MET A 1 -42.76 -95.86 32.19
CA MET A 1 -43.50 -94.61 31.94
C MET A 1 -42.54 -93.62 31.31
N LEU A 2 -42.69 -93.35 30.01
CA LEU A 2 -41.88 -92.39 29.26
C LEU A 2 -42.30 -90.97 29.61
N VAL A 3 -41.37 -90.17 30.14
CA VAL A 3 -41.56 -88.73 30.36
C VAL A 3 -41.14 -88.01 29.08
N ARG A 4 -42.12 -87.34 28.48
CA ARG A 4 -42.07 -86.72 27.15
C ARG A 4 -41.53 -85.30 27.28
N THR A 5 -40.35 -85.06 26.72
CA THR A 5 -39.68 -83.76 26.64
C THR A 5 -40.45 -82.84 25.69
N CYS A 6 -41.04 -81.76 26.19
CA CYS A 6 -41.65 -80.70 25.38
C CYS A 6 -40.62 -79.59 25.15
N LEU A 7 -40.02 -79.58 23.96
CA LEU A 7 -39.26 -78.46 23.42
C LEU A 7 -40.24 -77.30 23.14
N LEU A 8 -40.14 -76.22 23.89
CA LEU A 8 -40.83 -74.96 23.61
C LEU A 8 -39.95 -74.13 22.67
N VAL A 9 -40.27 -74.18 21.37
CA VAL A 9 -39.72 -73.26 20.36
C VAL A 9 -40.50 -71.95 20.48
N VAL A 10 -39.90 -70.93 21.09
CA VAL A 10 -40.42 -69.56 21.10
C VAL A 10 -40.03 -68.90 19.78
N PRO A 11 -40.99 -68.43 18.96
CA PRO A 11 -40.67 -67.62 17.80
C PRO A 11 -40.28 -66.21 18.30
N LEU A 12 -39.01 -65.83 18.15
CA LEU A 12 -38.60 -64.43 18.20
C LEU A 12 -39.27 -63.72 17.00
N LEU A 13 -40.44 -63.13 17.24
CA LEU A 13 -40.99 -62.08 16.41
C LEU A 13 -40.06 -60.87 16.54
N ALA A 14 -39.16 -60.69 15.58
CA ALA A 14 -38.47 -59.43 15.37
C ALA A 14 -39.53 -58.37 15.08
N LEU A 15 -39.93 -57.63 16.12
CA LEU A 15 -40.60 -56.35 15.98
C LEU A 15 -39.63 -55.43 15.24
N GLY A 16 -39.68 -55.44 13.91
CA GLY A 16 -39.12 -54.39 13.08
C GLY A 16 -39.86 -53.10 13.42
N GLY A 17 -39.42 -52.41 14.45
CA GLY A 17 -39.89 -51.08 14.75
C GLY A 17 -39.57 -50.21 13.54
N CYS A 18 -40.60 -49.76 12.83
CA CYS A 18 -40.51 -48.66 11.89
C CYS A 18 -40.19 -47.39 12.68
N SER A 19 -38.95 -47.26 13.15
CA SER A 19 -38.43 -45.97 13.61
C SER A 19 -38.38 -45.08 12.37
N GLY A 20 -39.22 -44.06 12.33
CA GLY A 20 -39.17 -43.03 11.29
C GLY A 20 -37.81 -42.35 11.26
N PRO A 21 -37.55 -41.51 10.22
CA PRO A 21 -36.31 -40.77 10.12
C PRO A 21 -36.08 -39.93 11.39
N PRO A 22 -34.81 -39.73 11.81
CA PRO A 22 -34.49 -38.84 12.92
C PRO A 22 -35.12 -37.46 12.72
N PRO A 23 -35.73 -36.84 13.76
CA PRO A 23 -36.41 -35.55 13.64
C PRO A 23 -35.46 -34.45 13.12
N SER A 24 -34.19 -34.48 13.51
CA SER A 24 -33.15 -33.57 13.01
C SER A 24 -32.99 -33.60 11.49
N PHE A 25 -33.18 -34.75 10.83
CA PHE A 25 -33.04 -34.83 9.37
C PHE A 25 -34.11 -33.99 8.68
N LYS A 26 -35.37 -34.05 9.14
CA LYS A 26 -36.46 -33.27 8.55
C LYS A 26 -36.34 -31.78 8.88
N GLU A 27 -35.90 -31.45 10.08
CA GLU A 27 -35.61 -30.07 10.48
C GLU A 27 -34.50 -29.46 9.61
N ALA A 28 -33.41 -30.20 9.39
CA ALA A 28 -32.31 -29.78 8.53
C ALA A 28 -32.77 -29.54 7.08
N GLU A 29 -33.62 -30.42 6.52
CA GLU A 29 -34.23 -30.19 5.20
C GLU A 29 -35.07 -28.91 5.13
N ASN A 30 -35.83 -28.62 6.19
CA ASN A 30 -36.64 -27.41 6.26
C ASN A 30 -35.78 -26.16 6.35
N LEU A 31 -34.67 -26.20 7.10
CA LEU A 31 -33.69 -25.11 7.19
C LEU A 31 -32.99 -24.87 5.84
N GLU A 32 -32.61 -25.96 5.16
CA GLU A 32 -32.02 -25.89 3.82
C GLU A 32 -33.00 -25.30 2.80
N ALA A 33 -34.27 -25.71 2.85
CA ALA A 33 -35.34 -25.15 2.00
C ALA A 33 -35.60 -23.66 2.27
N GLN A 34 -35.33 -23.18 3.49
CA GLN A 34 -35.37 -21.77 3.87
C GLN A 34 -34.06 -21.03 3.55
N ALA A 35 -33.12 -21.71 2.88
CA ALA A 35 -31.79 -21.21 2.55
C ALA A 35 -30.92 -20.82 3.77
N ASN A 36 -31.24 -21.37 4.95
CA ASN A 36 -30.49 -21.26 6.19
C ASN A 36 -29.47 -22.40 6.29
N PHE A 37 -28.45 -22.32 5.45
CA PHE A 37 -27.53 -23.44 5.20
C PHE A 37 -26.56 -23.74 6.36
N GLU A 38 -26.20 -22.73 7.17
CA GLU A 38 -25.32 -22.94 8.33
C GLU A 38 -26.03 -23.72 9.45
N ASP A 39 -27.28 -23.36 9.74
CA ASP A 39 -28.09 -24.07 10.73
C ASP A 39 -28.55 -25.44 10.18
N ALA A 40 -28.84 -25.55 8.88
CA ALA A 40 -29.11 -26.83 8.25
C ALA A 40 -27.94 -27.80 8.39
N ALA A 41 -26.70 -27.35 8.14
CA ALA A 41 -25.51 -28.17 8.30
C ALA A 41 -25.30 -28.64 9.75
N GLN A 42 -25.44 -27.74 10.73
CA GLN A 42 -25.38 -28.09 12.15
C GLN A 42 -26.43 -29.13 12.52
N THR A 43 -27.64 -29.01 11.99
CA THR A 43 -28.74 -29.94 12.26
C THR A 43 -28.51 -31.30 11.59
N PHE A 44 -27.95 -31.34 10.36
CA PHE A 44 -27.56 -32.59 9.71
C PHE A 44 -26.46 -33.36 10.47
N GLU A 45 -25.53 -32.67 11.13
CA GLU A 45 -24.49 -33.31 11.96
C GLU A 45 -25.06 -34.07 13.17
N LEU A 46 -26.28 -33.72 13.64
CA LEU A 46 -26.94 -34.40 14.76
C LEU A 46 -27.64 -35.71 14.37
N VAL A 47 -27.93 -35.91 13.08
CA VAL A 47 -28.74 -37.05 12.57
C VAL A 47 -28.16 -38.40 12.98
N CYS A 48 -26.84 -38.56 12.89
CA CYS A 48 -26.17 -39.80 13.28
C CYS A 48 -26.14 -40.05 14.78
N ALA A 49 -26.19 -39.00 15.60
CA ALA A 49 -26.29 -39.15 17.05
C ALA A 49 -27.70 -39.61 17.47
N GLU A 50 -28.73 -39.15 16.76
CA GLU A 50 -30.13 -39.53 16.99
C GLU A 50 -30.50 -40.90 16.41
N GLY A 51 -29.88 -41.29 15.28
CA GLY A 51 -30.17 -42.53 14.57
C GLY A 51 -28.94 -43.13 13.89
N PRO A 52 -27.99 -43.74 14.62
CA PRO A 52 -26.71 -44.19 14.07
C PRO A 52 -26.82 -45.32 13.03
N THR A 53 -27.93 -46.08 13.05
CA THR A 53 -28.21 -47.16 12.09
C THR A 53 -29.20 -46.75 11.01
N SER A 54 -29.64 -45.49 10.99
CA SER A 54 -30.65 -45.03 10.03
C SER A 54 -30.02 -44.77 8.64
N PRO A 55 -30.75 -44.98 7.53
CA PRO A 55 -30.28 -44.63 6.20
C PRO A 55 -29.93 -43.14 6.06
N GLU A 56 -30.62 -42.27 6.80
CA GLU A 56 -30.42 -40.83 6.82
C GLU A 56 -29.05 -40.45 7.40
N CYS A 57 -28.56 -41.17 8.41
CA CYS A 57 -27.22 -40.96 8.94
C CYS A 57 -26.13 -41.18 7.87
N GLN A 58 -26.32 -42.12 6.95
CA GLN A 58 -25.35 -42.34 5.86
C GLN A 58 -25.28 -41.15 4.90
N GLN A 59 -26.36 -40.36 4.78
CA GLN A 59 -26.46 -39.23 3.86
C GLN A 59 -26.21 -37.88 4.53
N SER A 60 -26.30 -37.81 5.86
CA SER A 60 -26.32 -36.54 6.59
C SER A 60 -24.98 -35.80 6.51
N SER A 61 -23.84 -36.49 6.57
CA SER A 61 -22.52 -35.85 6.45
C SER A 61 -22.31 -35.18 5.09
N ALA A 62 -22.68 -35.87 3.99
CA ALA A 62 -22.58 -35.32 2.64
C ALA A 62 -23.52 -34.11 2.45
N ARG A 63 -24.74 -34.16 3.01
CA ARG A 63 -25.67 -33.01 2.99
C ARG A 63 -25.18 -31.85 3.84
N ALA A 64 -24.61 -32.11 5.01
CA ALA A 64 -23.99 -31.08 5.84
C ALA A 64 -22.84 -30.37 5.10
N ALA A 65 -21.95 -31.14 4.45
CA ALA A 65 -20.88 -30.59 3.62
C ALA A 65 -21.43 -29.74 2.47
N GLY A 66 -22.44 -30.23 1.73
CA GLY A 66 -23.08 -29.47 0.64
C GLY A 66 -23.74 -28.17 1.10
N ALA A 67 -24.40 -28.17 2.26
CA ALA A 67 -24.98 -26.97 2.87
C ALA A 67 -23.87 -25.97 3.24
N LEU A 68 -22.77 -26.41 3.86
CA LEU A 68 -21.63 -25.54 4.19
C LEU A 68 -20.95 -24.96 2.95
N VAL A 69 -20.78 -25.72 1.87
CA VAL A 69 -20.24 -25.21 0.59
C VAL A 69 -21.16 -24.13 0.00
N THR A 70 -22.48 -24.31 0.11
CA THR A 70 -23.46 -23.31 -0.35
C THR A 70 -23.42 -22.06 0.52
N ALA A 71 -23.31 -22.21 1.84
CA ALA A 71 -23.13 -21.10 2.77
C ALA A 71 -21.83 -20.32 2.48
N ALA A 72 -20.73 -21.03 2.22
CA ALA A 72 -19.45 -20.43 1.88
C ALA A 72 -19.52 -19.63 0.57
N THR A 73 -20.23 -20.16 -0.44
CA THR A 73 -20.44 -19.45 -1.71
C THR A 73 -21.17 -18.13 -1.49
N LYS A 74 -22.25 -18.13 -0.69
CA LYS A 74 -22.96 -16.91 -0.30
C LYS A 74 -22.10 -15.94 0.51
N ALA A 75 -21.19 -16.46 1.34
CA ALA A 75 -20.25 -15.62 2.09
C ALA A 75 -19.26 -14.90 1.14
N VAL A 76 -18.73 -15.58 0.12
CA VAL A 76 -17.91 -14.95 -0.93
C VAL A 76 -18.68 -13.86 -1.68
N GLU A 77 -19.94 -14.11 -2.05
CA GLU A 77 -20.80 -13.12 -2.72
C GLU A 77 -21.01 -11.84 -1.87
N LYS A 78 -20.94 -11.97 -0.54
CA LYS A 78 -21.02 -10.86 0.41
C LYS A 78 -19.66 -10.24 0.77
N ASN A 79 -18.58 -10.72 0.16
CA ASN A 79 -17.19 -10.37 0.50
C ASN A 79 -16.80 -10.72 1.95
N GLU A 80 -17.40 -11.78 2.51
CA GLU A 80 -17.07 -12.36 3.82
C GLU A 80 -16.11 -13.56 3.63
N PHE A 81 -14.91 -13.28 3.13
CA PHE A 81 -13.93 -14.28 2.69
C PHE A 81 -13.42 -15.16 3.83
N GLY A 82 -13.09 -14.60 4.98
CA GLY A 82 -12.67 -15.37 6.15
C GLY A 82 -13.79 -16.24 6.71
N LYS A 83 -15.05 -15.85 6.53
CA LYS A 83 -16.20 -16.72 6.86
C LYS A 83 -16.31 -17.87 5.86
N ALA A 84 -16.19 -17.59 4.57
CA ALA A 84 -16.21 -18.59 3.52
C ALA A 84 -15.12 -19.66 3.73
N GLU A 85 -13.89 -19.25 4.06
CA GLU A 85 -12.79 -20.17 4.37
C GLU A 85 -13.14 -21.09 5.54
N ARG A 86 -13.61 -20.55 6.68
CA ARG A 86 -13.99 -21.36 7.85
C ARG A 86 -15.10 -22.37 7.52
N LEU A 87 -16.08 -21.97 6.72
CA LEU A 87 -17.16 -22.85 6.29
C LEU A 87 -16.64 -23.97 5.37
N LEU A 88 -15.74 -23.68 4.43
CA LEU A 88 -15.11 -24.67 3.56
C LEU A 88 -14.22 -25.65 4.33
N VAL A 89 -13.41 -25.16 5.29
CA VAL A 89 -12.59 -26.02 6.16
C VAL A 89 -13.47 -26.96 6.99
N ARG A 90 -14.60 -26.48 7.53
CA ARG A 90 -15.56 -27.35 8.22
C ARG A 90 -16.20 -28.36 7.27
N ALA A 91 -16.58 -27.94 6.07
CA ALA A 91 -17.16 -28.83 5.06
C ALA A 91 -16.21 -29.97 4.69
N LEU A 92 -14.89 -29.69 4.62
CA LEU A 92 -13.86 -30.66 4.29
C LEU A 92 -13.82 -31.85 5.28
N ALA A 93 -14.11 -31.60 6.56
CA ALA A 93 -14.14 -32.64 7.59
C ALA A 93 -15.34 -33.61 7.47
N LEU A 94 -16.36 -33.23 6.68
CA LEU A 94 -17.62 -33.98 6.52
C LEU A 94 -17.78 -34.56 5.11
N ALA A 95 -16.92 -34.12 4.18
CA ALA A 95 -17.03 -34.41 2.77
C ALA A 95 -16.58 -35.85 2.41
N ASP A 96 -17.20 -36.42 1.38
CA ASP A 96 -16.65 -37.59 0.70
C ASP A 96 -15.45 -37.19 -0.19
N GLU A 97 -14.70 -38.17 -0.71
CA GLU A 97 -13.47 -37.89 -1.45
C GLU A 97 -13.67 -36.96 -2.68
N PRO A 98 -14.71 -37.13 -3.51
CA PRO A 98 -14.96 -36.20 -4.61
C PRO A 98 -15.28 -34.78 -4.12
N THR A 99 -16.10 -34.62 -3.09
CA THR A 99 -16.47 -33.30 -2.55
C THR A 99 -15.29 -32.63 -1.85
N ALA A 100 -14.45 -33.40 -1.16
CA ALA A 100 -13.22 -32.92 -0.53
C ALA A 100 -12.28 -32.27 -1.56
N LYS A 101 -12.09 -32.92 -2.72
CA LYS A 101 -11.29 -32.36 -3.82
C LYS A 101 -11.87 -31.06 -4.39
N ASP A 102 -13.19 -30.95 -4.52
CA ASP A 102 -13.83 -29.69 -4.94
C ASP A 102 -13.63 -28.58 -3.89
N ILE A 103 -13.77 -28.91 -2.60
CA ILE A 103 -13.54 -27.97 -1.49
C ILE A 103 -12.09 -27.49 -1.46
N GLU A 104 -11.12 -28.39 -1.58
CA GLU A 104 -9.69 -28.05 -1.65
C GLU A 104 -9.40 -27.13 -2.84
N ALA A 105 -9.98 -27.41 -4.01
CA ALA A 105 -9.85 -26.55 -5.18
C ALA A 105 -10.44 -25.15 -4.94
N ARG A 106 -11.55 -25.04 -4.19
CA ARG A 106 -12.15 -23.75 -3.79
C ARG A 106 -11.29 -22.99 -2.79
N LEU A 107 -10.74 -23.70 -1.79
CA LEU A 107 -9.82 -23.12 -0.81
C LEU A 107 -8.57 -22.55 -1.49
N GLY A 108 -8.08 -23.20 -2.56
CA GLY A 108 -6.96 -22.73 -3.36
C GLY A 108 -7.28 -21.65 -4.41
N LYS A 109 -8.53 -21.17 -4.52
CA LYS A 109 -8.85 -20.11 -5.49
C LYS A 109 -8.19 -18.79 -5.07
N GLU A 110 -7.61 -18.13 -6.06
CA GLU A 110 -6.94 -16.84 -5.90
C GLU A 110 -7.89 -15.79 -5.29
N ASP A 111 -9.14 -15.71 -5.76
CA ASP A 111 -10.15 -14.79 -5.23
C ASP A 111 -10.38 -14.93 -3.71
N LEU A 112 -10.42 -16.16 -3.19
CA LEU A 112 -10.61 -16.39 -1.76
C LEU A 112 -9.35 -16.01 -0.98
N THR A 113 -8.18 -16.42 -1.49
CA THR A 113 -6.89 -16.12 -0.85
C THR A 113 -6.63 -14.62 -0.80
N GLU A 114 -6.86 -13.90 -1.89
CA GLU A 114 -6.75 -12.45 -1.96
C GLU A 114 -7.83 -11.76 -1.12
N GLY A 115 -9.04 -12.30 -1.08
CA GLY A 115 -10.14 -11.76 -0.28
C GLY A 115 -9.84 -11.81 1.22
N ILE A 116 -9.23 -12.90 1.71
CA ILE A 116 -8.75 -13.00 3.09
C ILE A 116 -7.65 -11.96 3.35
N ARG A 117 -6.70 -11.80 2.41
CA ARG A 117 -5.66 -10.76 2.53
C ARG A 117 -6.25 -9.35 2.56
N PHE A 118 -7.31 -9.10 1.80
CA PHE A 118 -8.06 -7.85 1.84
C PHE A 118 -8.68 -7.61 3.22
N GLU A 119 -9.38 -8.59 3.79
CA GLU A 119 -9.99 -8.47 5.12
C GLU A 119 -8.95 -8.19 6.21
N GLN A 120 -7.82 -8.90 6.16
CA GLN A 120 -6.70 -8.69 7.09
C GLN A 120 -6.12 -7.28 6.96
N ALA A 121 -5.86 -6.81 5.74
CA ALA A 121 -5.34 -5.47 5.50
C ALA A 121 -6.36 -4.37 5.89
N ALA A 122 -7.65 -4.59 5.65
CA ALA A 122 -8.70 -3.64 6.01
C ALA A 122 -8.85 -3.47 7.53
N ALA A 123 -8.58 -4.53 8.29
CA ALA A 123 -8.59 -4.54 9.75
C ALA A 123 -7.27 -4.07 10.39
N ASP A 124 -6.23 -3.83 9.60
CA ASP A 124 -4.93 -3.42 10.14
C ASP A 124 -5.00 -2.00 10.75
N THR A 125 -4.48 -1.89 11.96
CA THR A 125 -4.43 -0.63 12.71
C THR A 125 -3.34 0.31 12.18
N ASP A 126 -2.30 -0.24 11.55
CA ASP A 126 -1.27 0.51 10.87
C ASP A 126 -1.73 0.82 9.44
N LYS A 127 -2.28 2.02 9.27
CA LYS A 127 -2.81 2.46 7.97
C LYS A 127 -1.74 2.52 6.89
N ALA A 128 -0.46 2.75 7.21
CA ALA A 128 0.59 2.76 6.20
C ALA A 128 0.81 1.34 5.63
N ARG A 129 0.94 0.34 6.51
CA ARG A 129 1.05 -1.06 6.12
C ARG A 129 -0.21 -1.57 5.40
N ALA A 130 -1.39 -1.17 5.88
CA ALA A 130 -2.66 -1.47 5.22
C ALA A 130 -2.68 -0.97 3.77
N PHE A 131 -2.22 0.26 3.53
CA PHE A 131 -2.15 0.85 2.20
C PHE A 131 -1.19 0.12 1.28
N GLU A 132 -0.04 -0.32 1.76
CA GLU A 132 0.90 -1.12 0.97
C GLU A 132 0.26 -2.42 0.50
N ALA A 133 -0.37 -3.17 1.42
CA ALA A 133 -1.09 -4.40 1.10
C ALA A 133 -2.25 -4.16 0.13
N MET A 134 -3.02 -3.10 0.33
CA MET A 134 -4.15 -2.74 -0.54
C MET A 134 -3.69 -2.33 -1.93
N ASN A 135 -2.57 -1.62 -2.08
CA ASN A 135 -2.03 -1.28 -3.40
C ASN A 135 -1.59 -2.53 -4.16
N ALA A 136 -1.00 -3.51 -3.47
CA ALA A 136 -0.63 -4.78 -4.08
C ALA A 136 -1.87 -5.56 -4.58
N LEU A 137 -2.94 -5.61 -3.77
CA LEU A 137 -4.22 -6.24 -4.16
C LEU A 137 -4.90 -5.48 -5.32
N ALA A 138 -4.88 -4.15 -5.30
CA ALA A 138 -5.47 -3.31 -6.33
C ALA A 138 -4.80 -3.47 -7.71
N ALA A 139 -3.56 -3.94 -7.76
CA ALA A 139 -2.84 -4.22 -9.00
C ALA A 139 -3.26 -5.56 -9.66
N GLY A 140 -3.96 -6.43 -8.93
CA GLY A 140 -4.46 -7.71 -9.44
C GLY A 140 -5.66 -7.58 -10.38
N SER A 141 -6.13 -8.73 -10.86
CA SER A 141 -7.27 -8.86 -11.78
C SER A 141 -8.50 -9.54 -11.16
N THR A 142 -8.43 -9.93 -9.88
CA THR A 142 -9.55 -10.56 -9.18
C THR A 142 -10.64 -9.55 -8.84
N PRO A 143 -11.86 -9.98 -8.47
CA PRO A 143 -12.90 -9.10 -7.94
C PRO A 143 -12.43 -8.30 -6.70
N VAL A 144 -11.49 -8.84 -5.92
CA VAL A 144 -10.92 -8.21 -4.73
C VAL A 144 -10.12 -6.95 -5.09
N ALA A 145 -9.51 -6.90 -6.27
CA ALA A 145 -8.79 -5.71 -6.74
C ALA A 145 -9.69 -4.47 -6.80
N ALA A 146 -10.98 -4.64 -7.16
CA ALA A 146 -11.94 -3.53 -7.17
C ALA A 146 -12.29 -3.06 -5.74
N LEU A 147 -12.44 -4.00 -4.80
CA LEU A 147 -12.67 -3.68 -3.37
C LEU A 147 -11.48 -2.94 -2.78
N ALA A 148 -10.25 -3.39 -3.08
CA ALA A 148 -9.02 -2.74 -2.64
C ALA A 148 -8.90 -1.31 -3.17
N LYS A 149 -9.22 -1.06 -4.46
CA LYS A 149 -9.27 0.29 -5.04
C LYS A 149 -10.27 1.20 -4.32
N ALA A 150 -11.49 0.71 -4.09
CA ALA A 150 -12.52 1.46 -3.37
C ALA A 150 -12.10 1.78 -1.93
N TRP A 151 -11.44 0.84 -1.25
CA TRP A 151 -10.89 1.06 0.08
C TRP A 151 -9.78 2.13 0.07
N ILE A 152 -8.85 2.06 -0.89
CA ILE A 152 -7.79 3.06 -1.07
C ILE A 152 -8.39 4.45 -1.27
N GLU A 153 -9.35 4.59 -2.19
CA GLU A 153 -9.99 5.88 -2.48
C GLU A 153 -10.65 6.48 -1.23
N LYS A 154 -11.31 5.64 -0.43
CA LYS A 154 -11.96 6.05 0.81
C LYS A 154 -10.97 6.51 1.89
N GLU A 155 -9.89 5.75 2.10
CA GLU A 155 -8.98 5.97 3.23
C GLU A 155 -7.83 6.95 2.90
N ARG A 156 -7.56 7.18 1.60
CA ARG A 156 -6.40 7.97 1.13
C ARG A 156 -6.40 9.40 1.66
N PRO A 157 -7.54 10.11 1.72
CA PRO A 157 -7.56 11.46 2.27
C PRO A 157 -7.10 11.51 3.73
N GLY A 158 -7.54 10.56 4.56
CA GLY A 158 -7.13 10.46 5.96
C GLY A 158 -5.65 10.11 6.12
N LEU A 159 -5.12 9.20 5.30
CA LEU A 159 -3.70 8.89 5.28
C LEU A 159 -2.85 10.10 4.89
N LEU A 160 -3.24 10.84 3.86
CA LEU A 160 -2.52 12.03 3.41
C LEU A 160 -2.46 13.11 4.50
N VAL A 161 -3.54 13.31 5.25
CA VAL A 161 -3.55 14.21 6.42
C VAL A 161 -2.50 13.78 7.45
N ALA A 162 -2.46 12.49 7.80
CA ALA A 162 -1.48 11.97 8.75
C ALA A 162 -0.04 12.10 8.22
N GLN A 163 0.18 11.81 6.94
CA GLN A 163 1.49 11.94 6.29
C GLN A 163 1.97 13.39 6.25
N VAL A 164 1.11 14.37 5.95
CA VAL A 164 1.50 15.79 6.01
C VAL A 164 1.94 16.16 7.43
N LYS A 165 1.18 15.76 8.45
CA LYS A 165 1.55 16.05 9.85
C LYS A 165 2.88 15.42 10.24
N ALA A 166 3.18 14.20 9.76
CA ALA A 166 4.46 13.54 10.01
C ALA A 166 5.61 14.18 9.22
N ALA A 167 5.39 14.54 7.95
CA ALA A 167 6.39 15.12 7.06
C ALA A 167 6.75 16.57 7.42
N CYS A 168 5.78 17.35 7.89
CA CYS A 168 5.98 18.73 8.36
C CYS A 168 6.32 18.79 9.87
N GLY A 169 6.41 17.64 10.53
CA GLY A 169 6.80 17.54 11.94
C GLY A 169 8.31 17.63 12.17
N PRO A 170 8.77 17.62 13.43
CA PRO A 170 10.20 17.78 13.76
C PRO A 170 11.09 16.68 13.17
N GLU A 171 10.56 15.47 13.01
CA GLU A 171 11.28 14.31 12.47
C GLU A 171 11.32 14.28 10.92
N HIS A 172 10.59 15.17 10.23
CA HIS A 172 10.54 15.30 8.77
C HIS A 172 10.40 13.95 8.03
N GLN A 173 9.36 13.18 8.37
CA GLN A 173 9.13 11.87 7.75
C GLN A 173 8.61 12.03 6.31
N GLY A 174 9.53 12.18 5.36
CA GLY A 174 9.25 12.41 3.94
C GLY A 174 9.26 13.89 3.54
N SER A 175 8.62 14.22 2.42
CA SER A 175 8.51 15.61 1.94
C SER A 175 7.19 16.24 2.38
N CYS A 176 7.28 17.29 3.19
CA CYS A 176 6.13 18.11 3.60
C CYS A 176 5.49 18.77 2.38
N ALA A 177 6.29 19.33 1.48
CA ALA A 177 5.80 20.02 0.29
C ALA A 177 5.05 19.09 -0.68
N GLU A 178 5.64 17.95 -1.02
CA GLU A 178 5.04 17.00 -1.98
C GLU A 178 3.77 16.36 -1.41
N THR A 179 3.79 15.98 -0.13
CA THR A 179 2.65 15.33 0.50
C THR A 179 1.48 16.31 0.64
N PHE A 180 1.76 17.57 0.97
CA PHE A 180 0.73 18.60 1.06
C PHE A 180 0.15 18.97 -0.30
N GLU A 181 0.95 18.95 -1.37
CA GLU A 181 0.47 19.12 -2.74
C GLU A 181 -0.53 18.00 -3.11
N LYS A 182 -0.20 16.74 -2.81
CA LYS A 182 -1.12 15.59 -3.02
C LYS A 182 -2.41 15.73 -2.22
N LEU A 183 -2.33 16.19 -0.96
CA LEU A 183 -3.51 16.44 -0.13
C LEU A 183 -4.37 17.59 -0.68
N SER A 184 -3.75 18.67 -1.14
CA SER A 184 -4.42 19.86 -1.68
C SER A 184 -5.05 19.62 -3.05
N ALA A 185 -4.55 18.64 -3.80
CA ALA A 185 -5.10 18.24 -5.09
C ALA A 185 -6.36 17.37 -4.99
N LEU A 186 -6.78 16.98 -3.77
CA LEU A 186 -8.01 16.20 -3.59
C LEU A 186 -9.26 17.04 -3.96
N PRO A 187 -10.28 16.44 -4.59
CA PRO A 187 -11.51 17.16 -4.95
C PRO A 187 -12.29 17.71 -3.76
N GLN A 188 -12.13 17.09 -2.59
CA GLN A 188 -12.79 17.46 -1.34
C GLN A 188 -11.76 17.50 -0.23
N GLN A 189 -11.90 18.48 0.67
CA GLN A 189 -11.04 18.61 1.84
C GLN A 189 -11.46 17.59 2.90
N PRO A 190 -10.58 16.66 3.30
CA PRO A 190 -10.91 15.68 4.34
C PRO A 190 -10.94 16.31 5.73
N ALA A 191 -11.54 15.59 6.68
CA ALA A 191 -11.37 15.90 8.09
C ALA A 191 -9.87 15.91 8.45
N GLY A 192 -9.43 16.93 9.19
CA GLY A 192 -8.03 17.12 9.53
C GLY A 192 -7.21 17.94 8.51
N PHE A 193 -7.83 18.40 7.42
CA PHE A 193 -7.16 19.19 6.38
C PHE A 193 -6.61 20.51 6.92
N ASP A 194 -7.38 21.25 7.72
CA ASP A 194 -6.95 22.56 8.24
C ASP A 194 -5.75 22.42 9.18
N GLU A 195 -5.69 21.38 10.01
CA GLU A 195 -4.54 21.10 10.86
C GLU A 195 -3.32 20.67 10.04
N ALA A 196 -3.50 19.88 9.00
CA ALA A 196 -2.43 19.53 8.07
C ALA A 196 -1.92 20.76 7.33
N LYS A 197 -2.81 21.65 6.89
CA LYS A 197 -2.47 22.93 6.28
C LYS A 197 -1.71 23.83 7.26
N ALA A 198 -2.15 23.93 8.50
CA ALA A 198 -1.46 24.72 9.52
C ALA A 198 -0.03 24.19 9.78
N ALA A 199 0.16 22.87 9.83
CA ALA A 199 1.48 22.26 9.94
C ALA A 199 2.36 22.59 8.73
N HIS A 200 1.82 22.48 7.51
CA HIS A 200 2.52 22.89 6.30
C HIS A 200 2.89 24.38 6.32
N ASP A 201 1.96 25.28 6.64
CA ASP A 201 2.22 26.73 6.68
C ASP A 201 3.28 27.10 7.74
N ALA A 202 3.26 26.42 8.89
CA ALA A 202 4.28 26.57 9.93
C ALA A 202 5.66 26.16 9.41
N GLU A 203 5.75 25.07 8.66
CA GLU A 203 6.99 24.58 8.05
C GLU A 203 7.49 25.52 6.94
N GLN A 204 6.59 26.05 6.11
CA GLN A 204 6.92 27.08 5.13
C GLN A 204 7.51 28.32 5.82
N LYS A 205 6.91 28.75 6.93
CA LYS A 205 7.40 29.89 7.71
C LYS A 205 8.75 29.61 8.38
N ARG A 206 8.95 28.41 8.94
CA ARG A 206 10.22 27.99 9.55
C ARG A 206 11.38 28.07 8.54
N THR A 207 11.14 27.61 7.32
CA THR A 207 12.15 27.52 6.26
C THR A 207 12.29 28.80 5.41
N GLU A 208 11.42 29.80 5.61
CA GLU A 208 11.37 31.01 4.78
C GLU A 208 12.74 31.71 4.70
N LYS A 209 13.37 32.00 5.85
CA LYS A 209 14.68 32.64 5.88
C LYS A 209 15.75 31.81 5.17
N ALA A 210 15.75 30.50 5.37
CA ALA A 210 16.72 29.62 4.75
C ALA A 210 16.58 29.59 3.23
N ARG A 211 15.35 29.54 2.73
CA ARG A 211 15.06 29.60 1.29
C ARG A 211 15.46 30.93 0.66
N ALA A 212 15.20 32.04 1.34
CA ALA A 212 15.63 33.37 0.89
C ALA A 212 17.15 33.49 0.80
N GLU A 213 17.89 32.90 1.74
CA GLU A 213 19.36 32.87 1.67
C GLU A 213 19.88 31.94 0.57
N LEU A 214 19.27 30.77 0.39
CA LEU A 214 19.60 29.86 -0.72
C LEU A 214 19.39 30.54 -2.08
N ASP A 215 18.30 31.30 -2.24
CA ASP A 215 18.05 32.08 -3.47
C ASP A 215 19.16 33.10 -3.75
N ARG A 216 19.78 33.68 -2.71
CA ARG A 216 20.96 34.56 -2.88
C ARG A 216 22.19 33.78 -3.33
N PHE A 217 22.43 32.59 -2.77
CA PHE A 217 23.51 31.72 -3.22
C PHE A 217 23.34 31.28 -4.68
N ILE A 218 22.12 31.01 -5.15
CA ILE A 218 21.86 30.71 -6.57
C ILE A 218 22.35 31.85 -7.48
N ALA A 219 22.14 33.11 -7.08
CA ALA A 219 22.66 34.26 -7.84
C ALA A 219 24.20 34.31 -7.86
N VAL A 220 24.85 33.97 -6.75
CA VAL A 220 26.32 33.87 -6.67
C VAL A 220 26.83 32.76 -7.60
N PHE A 221 26.19 31.59 -7.60
CA PHE A 221 26.53 30.48 -8.49
C PHE A 221 26.29 30.81 -9.96
N ALA A 222 25.24 31.55 -10.29
CA ALA A 222 25.01 32.02 -11.66
C ALA A 222 26.14 32.97 -12.13
N GLN A 223 26.56 33.92 -11.29
CA GLN A 223 27.71 34.78 -11.61
C GLN A 223 28.99 33.98 -11.77
N ARG A 224 29.22 32.96 -10.93
CA ARG A 224 30.35 32.05 -11.04
C ARG A 224 30.33 31.29 -12.37
N GLY A 225 29.21 30.66 -12.70
CA GLY A 225 29.02 29.96 -13.97
C GLY A 225 29.23 30.86 -15.19
N LYS A 226 28.73 32.11 -15.13
CA LYS A 226 28.95 33.10 -16.20
C LYS A 226 30.43 33.43 -16.40
N LYS A 227 31.18 33.61 -15.31
CA LYS A 227 32.63 33.84 -15.38
C LYS A 227 33.38 32.62 -15.90
N GLU A 228 33.01 31.41 -15.48
CA GLU A 228 33.61 30.17 -15.97
C GLU A 228 33.36 29.96 -17.47
N LEU A 229 32.12 30.19 -17.94
CA LEU A 229 31.79 30.15 -19.36
C LEU A 229 32.57 31.20 -20.15
N ALA A 230 32.70 32.42 -19.64
CA ALA A 230 33.51 33.46 -20.28
C ALA A 230 34.99 33.06 -20.37
N VAL A 231 35.56 32.42 -19.33
CA VAL A 231 36.95 31.95 -19.36
C VAL A 231 37.11 30.86 -20.41
N ASN A 232 36.18 29.91 -20.46
CA ASN A 232 36.19 28.85 -21.47
C ASN A 232 36.09 29.42 -22.89
N LEU A 233 35.27 30.45 -23.11
CA LEU A 233 35.18 31.14 -24.40
C LEU A 233 36.49 31.85 -24.76
N CYS A 234 37.07 32.62 -23.83
CA CYS A 234 38.37 33.27 -24.03
C CYS A 234 39.48 32.26 -24.36
N LEU A 235 39.52 31.13 -23.65
CA LEU A 235 40.47 30.05 -23.92
C LEU A 235 40.28 29.42 -25.30
N ALA A 236 39.03 29.24 -25.73
CA ALA A 236 38.71 28.73 -27.05
C ALA A 236 39.12 29.71 -28.16
N GLU A 237 38.92 31.01 -27.95
CA GLU A 237 39.34 32.07 -28.88
C GLU A 237 40.88 32.15 -29.01
N LYS A 238 41.59 32.00 -27.89
CA LYS A 238 43.07 32.03 -27.84
C LYS A 238 43.74 30.69 -28.13
N ALA A 239 42.99 29.66 -28.52
CA ALA A 239 43.51 28.30 -28.68
C ALA A 239 44.62 28.17 -29.75
N SER A 240 44.66 29.08 -30.73
CA SER A 240 45.64 29.10 -31.82
C SER A 240 46.91 29.93 -31.53
N GLU A 241 46.98 30.60 -30.38
CA GLU A 241 48.12 31.43 -30.00
C GLU A 241 49.31 30.58 -29.54
N ILE A 242 50.55 30.96 -29.94
CA ILE A 242 51.80 30.23 -29.67
C ILE A 242 52.23 30.32 -28.18
N GLU A 243 51.56 31.15 -27.38
CA GLU A 243 51.85 31.31 -25.95
C GLU A 243 51.74 29.99 -25.16
N ALA A 244 52.46 29.93 -24.04
CA ALA A 244 52.32 28.80 -23.12
C ALA A 244 50.89 28.76 -22.55
N GLU A 245 50.30 27.58 -22.45
CA GLU A 245 48.91 27.39 -21.99
C GLU A 245 48.60 28.09 -20.66
N PHE A 246 49.54 28.03 -19.71
CA PHE A 246 49.41 28.72 -18.42
C PHE A 246 49.34 30.25 -18.56
N GLN A 247 50.05 30.85 -19.52
CA GLN A 247 49.99 32.29 -19.78
C GLN A 247 48.61 32.68 -20.34
N ARG A 248 48.05 31.88 -21.26
CA ARG A 248 46.70 32.09 -21.80
C ARG A 248 45.61 31.98 -20.73
N ILE A 249 45.68 30.94 -19.89
CA ILE A 249 44.75 30.76 -18.75
C ILE A 249 44.81 31.98 -17.83
N ARG A 250 46.02 32.39 -17.44
CA ARG A 250 46.21 33.54 -16.57
C ARG A 250 45.65 34.83 -17.18
N ALA A 251 45.93 35.09 -18.45
CA ALA A 251 45.43 36.28 -19.15
C ALA A 251 43.89 36.31 -19.19
N CYS A 252 43.25 35.20 -19.59
CA CYS A 252 41.79 35.09 -19.60
C CYS A 252 41.18 35.24 -18.19
N GLU A 253 41.79 34.67 -17.16
CA GLU A 253 41.33 34.82 -15.78
C GLU A 253 41.47 36.26 -15.27
N GLU A 254 42.59 36.94 -15.54
CA GLU A 254 42.82 38.32 -15.14
C GLU A 254 41.80 39.26 -15.79
N ASP A 255 41.53 39.07 -17.09
CA ASP A 255 40.55 39.87 -17.86
C ASP A 255 39.12 39.69 -17.34
N ILE A 256 38.71 38.46 -17.03
CA ILE A 256 37.31 38.15 -16.72
C ILE A 256 36.96 38.35 -15.25
N TYR A 257 37.86 38.00 -14.34
CA TYR A 257 37.56 38.14 -12.92
C TYR A 257 37.69 39.58 -12.46
N ALA A 258 38.71 40.31 -12.95
CA ALA A 258 38.97 41.74 -12.73
C ALA A 258 38.67 42.27 -11.31
N ASP A 259 38.77 41.41 -10.29
CA ASP A 259 38.32 41.66 -8.92
C ASP A 259 39.47 41.93 -7.95
N GLY A 260 40.70 41.98 -8.46
CA GLY A 260 41.91 42.16 -7.66
C GLY A 260 42.22 40.99 -6.73
N LYS A 261 41.46 39.88 -6.80
CA LYS A 261 41.67 38.71 -5.95
C LYS A 261 42.64 37.73 -6.59
N SER A 262 43.50 37.16 -5.78
CA SER A 262 44.36 36.03 -6.15
C SER A 262 43.51 34.78 -6.44
N ALA A 263 44.08 33.84 -7.20
CA ALA A 263 43.45 32.55 -7.47
C ALA A 263 43.12 31.79 -6.17
N TYR A 264 43.98 31.91 -5.15
CA TYR A 264 43.76 31.31 -3.84
C TYR A 264 42.55 31.91 -3.11
N GLU A 265 42.44 33.25 -3.06
CA GLU A 265 41.27 33.92 -2.46
C GLU A 265 39.96 33.58 -3.18
N ARG A 266 40.01 33.42 -4.51
CA ARG A 266 38.84 32.96 -5.28
C ARG A 266 38.47 31.52 -4.94
N PHE A 267 39.45 30.63 -4.80
CA PHE A 267 39.21 29.24 -4.40
C PHE A 267 38.62 29.15 -2.99
N ASP A 268 39.18 29.87 -2.03
CA ASP A 268 38.70 29.89 -0.63
C ASP A 268 37.27 30.46 -0.53
N ALA A 269 36.99 31.53 -1.27
CA ALA A 269 35.63 32.08 -1.37
C ALA A 269 34.63 31.04 -1.91
N ARG A 270 34.98 30.31 -2.97
CA ARG A 270 34.12 29.24 -3.55
C ARG A 270 33.85 28.14 -2.53
N GLN A 271 34.88 27.66 -1.83
CA GLN A 271 34.74 26.62 -0.81
C GLN A 271 33.84 27.11 0.34
N THR A 272 34.01 28.35 0.75
CA THR A 272 33.19 28.98 1.79
C THR A 272 31.73 29.09 1.35
N GLU A 273 31.45 29.57 0.14
CA GLU A 273 30.10 29.67 -0.43
C GLU A 273 29.43 28.30 -0.54
N ASP A 274 30.12 27.30 -1.09
CA ASP A 274 29.59 25.93 -1.24
C ASP A 274 29.33 25.27 0.12
N SER A 275 30.17 25.55 1.13
CA SER A 275 29.98 25.08 2.51
C SER A 275 28.77 25.73 3.17
N LEU A 276 28.62 27.06 3.05
CA LEU A 276 27.47 27.78 3.58
C LEU A 276 26.16 27.37 2.90
N PHE A 277 26.18 27.16 1.59
CA PHE A 277 25.03 26.66 0.85
C PHE A 277 24.59 25.28 1.35
N ARG A 278 25.53 24.32 1.47
CA ARG A 278 25.22 22.97 1.99
C ARG A 278 24.70 22.99 3.42
N ARG A 279 25.31 23.80 4.29
CA ARG A 279 24.81 24.00 5.66
C ARG A 279 23.39 24.56 5.65
N ARG A 280 23.08 25.47 4.74
CA ARG A 280 21.75 26.06 4.64
C ARG A 280 20.72 25.09 4.06
N LEU A 281 21.10 24.28 3.08
CA LEU A 281 20.26 23.17 2.59
C LEU A 281 19.85 22.22 3.72
N ALA A 282 20.80 21.84 4.58
CA ALA A 282 20.53 20.96 5.70
C ALA A 282 19.48 21.53 6.69
N THR A 283 19.31 22.86 6.76
CA THR A 283 18.28 23.48 7.61
C THR A 283 16.85 23.34 7.06
N LEU A 284 16.70 22.97 5.78
CA LEU A 284 15.38 22.82 5.15
C LEU A 284 14.66 21.55 5.62
N GLY A 285 15.36 20.44 5.88
CA GLY A 285 14.75 19.18 6.33
C GLY A 285 13.88 18.44 5.30
N ASP A 286 13.34 19.13 4.29
CA ASP A 286 12.53 18.52 3.22
C ASP A 286 13.39 18.06 2.03
N PRO A 287 13.46 16.76 1.73
CA PRO A 287 14.34 16.21 0.70
C PRO A 287 14.01 16.70 -0.71
N VAL A 288 12.73 16.94 -1.03
CA VAL A 288 12.32 17.41 -2.36
C VAL A 288 12.69 18.87 -2.55
N VAL A 289 12.53 19.69 -1.51
CA VAL A 289 12.96 21.10 -1.55
C VAL A 289 14.48 21.20 -1.67
N ILE A 290 15.23 20.35 -0.95
CA ILE A 290 16.69 20.26 -1.05
C ILE A 290 17.12 19.93 -2.48
N ALA A 291 16.59 18.83 -3.05
CA ALA A 291 16.91 18.41 -4.41
C ALA A 291 16.62 19.50 -5.46
N LYS A 292 15.54 20.29 -5.26
CA LYS A 292 15.21 21.43 -6.12
C LYS A 292 16.28 22.52 -6.09
N TYR A 293 16.83 22.84 -4.92
CA TYR A 293 17.90 23.84 -4.82
C TYR A 293 19.24 23.33 -5.34
N GLU A 294 19.56 22.05 -5.14
CA GLU A 294 20.75 21.43 -5.73
C GLU A 294 20.69 21.42 -7.26
N ALA A 295 19.53 21.08 -7.84
CA ALA A 295 19.31 21.15 -9.28
C ALA A 295 19.48 22.59 -9.81
N ARG A 296 18.96 23.59 -9.07
CA ARG A 296 19.15 25.01 -9.42
C ARG A 296 20.60 25.46 -9.31
N GLN A 297 21.35 25.01 -8.31
CA GLN A 297 22.78 25.28 -8.18
C GLN A 297 23.53 24.73 -9.40
N LYS A 298 23.30 23.45 -9.73
CA LYS A 298 23.94 22.80 -10.89
C LYS A 298 23.61 23.52 -12.19
N GLY A 299 22.33 23.89 -12.38
CA GLY A 299 21.90 24.68 -13.54
C GLY A 299 22.59 26.04 -13.61
N ALA A 300 22.64 26.78 -12.50
CA ALA A 300 23.27 28.09 -12.42
C ALA A 300 24.76 28.07 -12.73
N LEU A 301 25.48 27.04 -12.28
CA LEU A 301 26.89 26.84 -12.63
C LEU A 301 27.09 26.48 -14.10
N ALA A 302 26.21 25.65 -14.66
CA ALA A 302 26.34 25.19 -16.04
C ALA A 302 26.00 26.27 -17.08
N THR A 303 25.00 27.12 -16.81
CA THR A 303 24.50 28.10 -17.78
C THR A 303 24.89 29.54 -17.47
N GLY A 304 25.35 29.82 -16.25
CA GLY A 304 25.57 31.18 -15.78
C GLY A 304 24.29 31.98 -15.50
N GLU A 305 23.12 31.32 -15.48
CA GLU A 305 21.81 31.94 -15.26
C GLU A 305 21.02 31.22 -14.16
N ASP A 306 20.17 31.93 -13.42
CA ASP A 306 19.21 31.27 -12.52
C ASP A 306 18.12 30.58 -13.36
N PRO A 307 17.99 29.24 -13.33
CA PRO A 307 17.00 28.51 -14.13
C PRO A 307 15.55 28.94 -13.85
N LYS A 308 15.27 29.51 -12.67
CA LYS A 308 13.94 30.02 -12.33
C LYS A 308 13.61 31.31 -13.10
N LYS A 309 14.61 32.16 -13.39
CA LYS A 309 14.42 33.45 -14.06
C LYS A 309 14.35 33.30 -15.58
N SER A 310 15.10 32.35 -16.16
CA SER A 310 15.07 32.10 -17.61
C SER A 310 13.72 31.55 -18.09
N ALA A 311 13.04 30.74 -17.27
CA ALA A 311 11.70 30.23 -17.58
C ALA A 311 10.58 31.29 -17.56
N GLY A 312 10.79 32.43 -16.91
CA GLY A 312 9.79 33.51 -16.80
C GLY A 312 9.83 34.56 -17.91
N GLY A 313 10.87 34.54 -18.75
CA GLY A 313 11.10 35.53 -19.82
C GLY A 313 10.67 35.10 -21.23
N ALA A 314 10.24 33.84 -21.40
CA ALA A 314 9.64 33.35 -22.64
C ALA A 314 8.11 33.48 -22.55
N LYS A 315 7.59 34.68 -22.81
CA LYS A 315 6.19 34.95 -23.12
C LYS A 315 6.09 35.86 -24.33
#